data_AF-A0A0B2PRQ1-F1
#
_entry.id   AF-A0A0B2PRQ1-F1
#
_cell.length_a   1.000
_cell.length_b   1.000
_cell.length_c   1.000
_cell.angle_alpha   90.00
_cell.angle_beta   90.00
_cell.angle_gamma   90.00
#
_symmetry.space_group_name_H-M   'P 1'
#
loop_
_entity.id
_entity.type
_entity.pdbx_description
1 polymer ?
#
loop_
_entity_poly.entity_id
_entity_poly.type
_entity_poly.pdbx_seq_one_letter_code
_entity_poly.pdbx_strand_id
1 'polypeptide(L)' 'MQKPVYLLDITTLSQLRIDGHPSVYGFGGHLDPDCSHWCLAGVPDTWNELLYASLVKN' A
#
# COMPACT_ATOMS: atom_id res chain seq x y z
N MET A 1 8.78 9.33 23.26
CA MET A 1 7.45 9.74 22.75
C MET A 1 6.43 9.57 23.87
N GLN A 2 5.55 10.55 24.10
CA GLN A 2 4.54 10.47 25.18
C GLN A 2 3.34 9.58 24.83
N LYS A 3 3.15 9.26 23.54
CA LYS A 3 2.16 8.29 23.05
C LYS A 3 2.91 7.25 22.21
N PRO A 4 2.85 5.96 22.55
CA PRO A 4 3.48 4.92 21.74
C PRO A 4 2.81 4.84 20.37
N VAL A 5 3.61 4.65 19.33
CA VAL A 5 3.15 4.46 17.95
C VAL A 5 3.77 3.18 17.42
N TYR A 6 2.97 2.35 16.78
CA TYR A 6 3.45 1.17 16.08
C TYR A 6 3.68 1.53 14.61
N LEU A 7 4.92 1.41 14.15
CA LEU A 7 5.26 1.63 12.75
C LEU A 7 4.97 0.35 11.96
N LEU A 8 4.01 0.42 11.03
CA LEU A 8 3.84 -0.59 10.00
C LEU A 8 4.85 -0.33 8.88
N ASP A 9 6.00 -1.01 8.93
CA ASP A 9 7.00 -0.92 7.86
C ASP A 9 6.56 -1.75 6.65
N ILE A 10 5.90 -1.07 5.72
CA ILE A 10 5.39 -1.62 4.46
C ILE A 10 6.28 -1.26 3.26
N THR A 11 7.47 -0.69 3.48
CA THR A 11 8.24 -0.04 2.42
C THR A 11 8.78 -1.05 1.41
N THR A 12 9.60 -1.99 1.87
CA THR A 12 10.24 -2.99 0.99
C THR A 12 9.22 -3.89 0.31
N LEU A 13 8.18 -4.33 1.03
CA LEU A 13 7.14 -5.18 0.41
C LEU A 13 6.38 -4.43 -0.69
N SER A 14 6.12 -3.13 -0.52
CA SER A 14 5.40 -2.34 -1.53
C SER A 14 6.28 -2.04 -2.73
N GLN A 15 7.58 -1.80 -2.52
CA GLN A 15 8.55 -1.60 -3.62
C GLN A 15 8.69 -2.82 -4.53
N LEU A 16 8.44 -4.03 -4.03
CA LEU A 16 8.45 -5.25 -4.84
C LEU A 16 7.22 -5.38 -5.76
N ARG A 17 6.23 -4.49 -5.64
CA ARG A 17 4.92 -4.60 -6.30
C ARG A 17 4.67 -3.51 -7.33
N ILE A 18 5.62 -3.25 -8.22
CA ILE A 18 5.44 -2.31 -9.35
C ILE A 18 4.21 -2.66 -10.22
N ASP A 19 3.81 -3.93 -10.24
CA ASP A 19 2.63 -4.46 -10.92
C ASP A 19 1.30 -4.06 -10.26
N GLY A 20 1.33 -3.54 -9.03
CA GLY A 20 0.14 -3.17 -8.27
C GLY A 20 -0.44 -1.79 -8.61
N HIS A 21 0.23 -1.01 -9.47
CA HIS A 21 -0.18 0.34 -9.82
C HIS A 21 -1.21 0.37 -10.97
N PRO A 22 -2.16 1.32 -10.98
CA PRO A 22 -3.11 1.49 -12.08
C PRO A 22 -2.48 1.81 -13.43
N SER A 23 -1.29 2.43 -13.43
CA SER A 23 -0.62 2.87 -14.65
C SER A 23 -1.58 3.71 -15.51
N VAL A 24 -1.75 3.36 -16.78
CA VAL A 24 -2.62 4.05 -17.74
C VAL A 24 -4.12 3.92 -17.44
N TYR A 25 -4.51 3.06 -16.50
CA TYR A 25 -5.90 2.93 -16.04
C TYR A 25 -6.22 3.87 -14.86
N GLY A 26 -5.23 4.66 -14.40
CA GLY A 26 -5.41 5.73 -13.42
C GLY A 26 -5.87 7.07 -14.03
N PHE A 27 -5.84 8.13 -13.24
CA PHE A 27 -6.39 9.44 -13.62
C PHE A 27 -5.70 10.10 -14.83
N GLY A 28 -4.40 9.87 -15.02
CA GLY A 28 -3.64 10.51 -16.10
C GLY A 28 -3.58 9.73 -17.42
N GLY A 29 -4.18 8.53 -17.47
CA GLY A 29 -4.28 7.76 -18.70
C GLY A 29 -2.92 7.43 -19.32
N HIS A 30 -2.88 7.33 -20.65
CA HIS A 30 -1.64 7.08 -21.38
C HIS A 30 -0.65 8.27 -21.38
N LEU A 31 -1.09 9.48 -21.02
CA LEU A 31 -0.25 10.68 -21.01
C LEU A 31 0.48 10.87 -19.68
N ASP A 32 -0.11 10.38 -18.60
CA ASP A 32 0.44 10.46 -17.24
C ASP A 32 0.08 9.19 -16.46
N PRO A 33 0.81 8.08 -16.67
CA PRO A 33 0.53 6.82 -15.99
C PRO A 33 0.65 6.95 -14.48
N ASP A 34 -0.37 6.51 -13.75
CA ASP A 34 -0.39 6.58 -12.30
C ASP A 34 0.49 5.49 -11.68
N CYS A 35 1.67 5.91 -11.21
CA CYS A 35 2.65 5.07 -10.50
C CYS A 35 2.67 5.35 -8.99
N SER A 36 1.72 6.12 -8.47
CA SER A 36 1.69 6.52 -7.04
C SER A 36 0.58 5.82 -6.27
N HIS A 37 -0.59 5.62 -6.92
CA HIS A 37 -1.72 4.92 -6.32
C HIS A 37 -1.69 3.41 -6.61
N TRP A 38 -2.62 2.68 -6.00
CA TRP A 38 -2.70 1.23 -6.09
C TRP A 38 -4.05 0.79 -6.66
N CYS A 39 -4.05 -0.26 -7.46
CA CYS A 39 -5.27 -0.96 -7.81
C CYS A 39 -5.92 -1.62 -6.59
N LEU A 40 -7.24 -1.79 -6.63
CA LEU A 40 -8.02 -2.55 -5.65
C LEU A 40 -8.84 -3.64 -6.36
N ALA A 41 -8.82 -4.89 -5.92
CA ALA A 41 -8.00 -5.44 -4.82
C ALA A 41 -6.49 -5.42 -5.12
N GLY A 42 -5.63 -5.30 -4.10
CA GLY A 42 -4.19 -5.13 -4.30
C GLY A 42 -3.32 -4.92 -3.06
N VAL A 43 -2.22 -4.20 -3.22
CA VAL A 43 -1.20 -3.97 -2.17
C VAL A 43 -1.77 -3.34 -0.88
N PRO A 44 -2.71 -2.37 -0.94
CA PRO A 44 -3.35 -1.83 0.27
C PRO A 44 -4.10 -2.86 1.10
N ASP A 45 -4.60 -3.95 0.49
CA ASP A 45 -5.27 -5.02 1.24
C ASP A 45 -4.27 -5.77 2.12
N THR A 46 -3.08 -6.05 1.62
CA THR A 46 -1.98 -6.61 2.43
C THR A 46 -1.60 -5.70 3.59
N TRP A 47 -1.60 -4.37 3.38
CA TRP A 47 -1.36 -3.42 4.48
C TRP A 47 -2.44 -3.52 5.56
N ASN A 48 -3.71 -3.69 5.15
CA ASN A 48 -4.83 -3.87 6.06
C ASN A 48 -4.74 -5.19 6.83
N GLU A 49 -4.28 -6.28 6.21
CA GLU A 49 -4.04 -7.55 6.90
C GLU A 49 -2.93 -7.44 7.96
N LEU A 50 -1.84 -6.73 7.63
CA LEU A 50 -0.75 -6.45 8.59
C LEU A 50 -1.23 -5.56 9.75
N LEU A 51 -2.04 -4.55 9.44
CA LEU A 51 -2.67 -3.71 10.46
C LEU A 51 -3.58 -4.55 11.36
N TYR A 52 -4.46 -5.36 10.78
CA TYR A 52 -5.36 -6.24 11.52
C TYR A 52 -4.57 -7.16 12.45
N ALA A 53 -3.54 -7.83 11.93
CA ALA A 53 -2.66 -8.69 12.72
C ALA A 53 -1.96 -7.94 13.88
N SER A 54 -1.60 -6.66 13.69
CA SER A 54 -1.01 -5.83 14.75
C SER A 54 -2.00 -5.42 15.83
N LEU A 55 -3.29 -5.32 15.49
CA LEU A 55 -4.36 -4.96 16.43
C LEU A 55 -4.87 -6.16 17.23
N VAL A 56 -4.84 -7.36 16.64
CA VAL A 56 -5.32 -8.59 17.31
C VAL A 56 -4.20 -9.40 17.98
N LYS A 57 -2.93 -9.06 17.73
CA LYS A 57 -1.82 -9.62 18.50
C LYS A 57 -1.84 -9.06 19.93
N ASN A 58 -2.06 -9.94 20.91
CA ASN A 58 -1.84 -9.69 22.33
C ASN A 58 -0.35 -9.50 22.64
#